data_AF-A0A7Y2KW70-F1
#
_entry.id   AF-A0A7Y2KW70-F1
#
_cell.length_a   1.000
_cell.length_b   1.000
_cell.length_c   1.000
_cell.angle_alpha   90.00
_cell.angle_beta   90.00
_cell.angle_gamma   90.00
#
_symmetry.space_group_name_H-M   'P 1'
#
loop_
_entity.id
_entity.type
_entity.pdbx_description
1 polymer ?
#
loop_
_entity_poly.entity_id
_entity_poly.type
_entity_poly.pdbx_seq_one_letter_code
_entity_poly.pdbx_strand_id
1 'polypeptide(L)'
;MRLGLWRVSVFIAAAVWPLFWLYEAWSLALGPDPGKVLVDRLGLGTLILLLVTLCMTPMQKLTGWAGWIAVRRQLGLWCFAYVVLHLCAYLTFVLGFDWSQLGVELRK
;
A
#
# COMPACT_ATOMS: atom_id res chain seq x y z
N MET A 1 -28.46 0.15 2.42
CA MET A 1 -27.70 -1.11 2.67
C MET A 1 -26.71 -1.47 1.55
N ARG A 2 -27.01 -1.29 0.24
CA ARG A 2 -26.12 -1.68 -0.89
C ARG A 2 -24.71 -1.08 -0.89
N LEU A 3 -24.54 0.19 -0.48
CA LEU A 3 -23.22 0.84 -0.43
C LEU A 3 -22.32 0.33 0.71
N GLY A 4 -22.89 -0.26 1.76
CA GLY A 4 -22.12 -0.82 2.87
C GLY A 4 -21.30 -2.04 2.44
N LEU A 5 -21.93 -2.96 1.72
CA LEU A 5 -21.25 -4.14 1.15
C LEU A 5 -20.13 -3.74 0.18
N TRP A 6 -20.34 -2.71 -0.63
CA TRP A 6 -19.31 -2.18 -1.53
C TRP A 6 -18.08 -1.67 -0.76
N ARG A 7 -18.30 -0.88 0.29
CA ARG A 7 -17.22 -0.38 1.15
C ARG A 7 -16.47 -1.52 1.84
N VAL A 8 -17.17 -2.53 2.35
CA VAL A 8 -16.54 -3.70 2.97
C VAL A 8 -15.72 -4.50 1.95
N SER A 9 -16.23 -4.68 0.73
CA SER A 9 -15.51 -5.39 -0.34
C SER A 9 -14.19 -4.70 -0.68
N VAL A 10 -14.20 -3.37 -0.83
CA VAL A 10 -12.98 -2.58 -1.07
C VAL A 10 -12.02 -2.64 0.12
N PHE A 11 -12.55 -2.68 1.34
CA PHE A 11 -11.73 -2.82 2.55
C PHE A 11 -10.97 -4.14 2.55
N ILE A 12 -11.67 -5.25 2.30
CA ILE A 12 -11.06 -6.58 2.26
C ILE A 12 -10.04 -6.65 1.13
N ALA A 13 -10.37 -6.15 -0.06
CA ALA A 13 -9.45 -6.14 -1.19
C ALA A 13 -8.13 -5.40 -0.89
N ALA A 14 -8.20 -4.24 -0.23
CA ALA A 14 -7.02 -3.47 0.15
C ALA A 14 -6.26 -4.08 1.35
N ALA A 15 -6.94 -4.78 2.26
CA ALA A 15 -6.33 -5.39 3.44
C ALA A 15 -5.59 -6.71 3.14
N VAL A 16 -6.10 -7.50 2.19
CA VAL A 16 -5.58 -8.86 1.91
C VAL A 16 -4.15 -8.83 1.42
N TRP A 17 -3.80 -7.85 0.57
CA TRP A 17 -2.50 -7.78 -0.07
C TRP A 17 -1.32 -7.57 0.90
N PRO A 18 -1.34 -6.57 1.82
CA PRO A 18 -0.25 -6.37 2.77
C PRO A 18 -0.15 -7.54 3.76
N LEU A 19 -1.29 -8.15 4.14
CA LEU A 19 -1.30 -9.34 4.99
C LEU A 19 -0.64 -10.54 4.29
N PHE A 20 -0.94 -10.73 3.00
CA PHE A 20 -0.34 -11.80 2.20
C PHE A 20 1.18 -11.63 2.05
N TRP A 21 1.64 -10.41 1.76
CA TRP A 21 3.07 -10.13 1.67
C TRP A 21 3.81 -10.27 3.00
N LEU A 22 3.20 -9.84 4.12
CA LEU A 22 3.75 -10.07 5.45
C LEU A 22 3.84 -11.56 5.79
N TYR A 23 2.84 -12.34 5.39
CA TYR A 23 2.86 -13.80 5.55
C TYR A 23 4.00 -14.44 4.74
N GLU A 24 4.19 -14.05 3.48
CA GLU A 24 5.30 -14.56 2.66
C GLU A 24 6.67 -14.17 3.22
N ALA A 25 6.79 -12.96 3.78
CA ALA A 25 8.00 -12.53 4.47
C ALA A 25 8.28 -13.37 5.71
N TRP A 26 7.24 -13.66 6.50
CA TRP A 26 7.35 -14.53 7.67
C TRP A 26 7.71 -15.98 7.32
N SER A 27 7.14 -16.50 6.24
CA SER A 27 7.39 -17.88 5.78
C SER A 27 8.70 -18.04 5.02
N LEU A 28 9.56 -17.01 4.98
CA LEU A 28 10.82 -16.97 4.22
C LEU A 28 10.65 -17.36 2.73
N ALA A 29 9.45 -17.15 2.18
CA ALA A 29 9.09 -17.55 0.81
C ALA A 29 9.50 -16.49 -0.23
N LEU A 30 9.98 -15.32 0.22
CA LEU A 30 10.36 -14.19 -0.64
C LEU A 30 11.79 -14.30 -1.20
N GLY A 31 12.51 -15.40 -0.94
CA GLY A 31 13.84 -15.64 -1.47
C GLY A 31 14.97 -15.13 -0.55
N PRO A 32 16.16 -14.84 -1.11
CA PRO A 32 17.39 -14.60 -0.32
C PRO A 32 17.37 -13.34 0.55
N ASP A 33 16.62 -12.31 0.13
CA ASP A 33 16.48 -11.04 0.84
C ASP A 33 14.98 -10.66 0.97
N PRO A 34 14.27 -11.29 1.93
CA PRO A 34 12.84 -11.11 2.08
C PRO A 34 12.47 -9.68 2.49
N GLY A 35 13.37 -8.97 3.19
CA GLY A 35 13.17 -7.61 3.65
C GLY A 35 13.10 -6.62 2.47
N LYS A 36 14.06 -6.69 1.55
CA LYS A 36 14.07 -5.84 0.36
C LYS A 36 12.86 -6.06 -0.53
N VAL A 37 12.51 -7.32 -0.79
CA VAL A 37 11.34 -7.68 -1.62
C VAL A 37 10.04 -7.17 -0.99
N LEU A 38 9.92 -7.24 0.34
CA LEU A 38 8.75 -6.72 1.05
C LEU A 38 8.65 -5.19 0.90
N VAL A 39 9.76 -4.46 1.04
CA VAL A 39 9.80 -3.01 0.86
C VAL A 39 9.36 -2.60 -0.56
N ASP A 40 9.90 -3.26 -1.58
CA ASP A 40 9.58 -2.97 -2.99
C ASP A 40 8.10 -3.22 -3.29
N ARG A 41 7.55 -4.34 -2.80
CA ARG A 41 6.13 -4.68 -2.99
C ARG A 41 5.20 -3.68 -2.30
N LEU A 42 5.51 -3.29 -1.06
CA LEU A 42 4.75 -2.26 -0.34
C LEU A 42 4.82 -0.91 -1.07
N GLY A 43 5.97 -0.55 -1.64
CA GLY A 43 6.15 0.65 -2.44
C GLY A 43 5.30 0.64 -3.72
N LEU A 44 5.36 -0.44 -4.50
CA LEU A 44 4.52 -0.61 -5.70
C LEU A 44 3.03 -0.62 -5.37
N GLY A 45 2.62 -1.33 -4.31
CA GLY A 45 1.25 -1.36 -3.83
C GLY A 45 0.72 0.04 -3.45
N THR A 46 1.57 0.85 -2.83
CA THR A 46 1.28 2.25 -2.51
C THR A 46 1.01 3.06 -3.77
N LEU A 47 1.89 2.98 -4.78
CA LEU A 47 1.73 3.71 -6.04
C LEU A 47 0.46 3.30 -6.80
N ILE A 48 0.18 2.00 -6.85
CA ILE A 48 -1.04 1.48 -7.48
C ILE A 48 -2.28 2.02 -6.74
N LEU A 49 -2.32 1.96 -5.41
CA LEU A 49 -3.42 2.50 -4.61
C LEU A 49 -3.60 4.01 -4.78
N LEU A 50 -2.49 4.75 -4.89
CA LEU A 50 -2.50 6.19 -5.15
C LEU A 50 -3.14 6.50 -6.52
N LEU A 51 -2.69 5.82 -7.57
CA LEU A 51 -3.23 5.97 -8.92
C LEU A 51 -4.71 5.58 -8.96
N VAL A 52 -5.08 4.46 -8.36
CA VAL A 52 -6.48 4.01 -8.24
C VAL A 52 -7.33 5.07 -7.53
N THR A 53 -6.83 5.66 -6.45
CA THR A 53 -7.53 6.71 -5.69
C THR A 53 -7.71 7.98 -6.52
N LEU A 54 -6.70 8.38 -7.31
CA LEU A 54 -6.78 9.53 -8.21
C LEU A 54 -7.77 9.27 -9.36
N CYS A 55 -7.84 8.05 -9.88
CA CYS A 55 -8.76 7.64 -10.93
C CYS A 55 -10.23 7.59 -10.49
N MET A 56 -10.54 7.58 -9.19
CA MET A 56 -11.93 7.55 -8.71
C MET A 56 -12.77 8.73 -9.23
N THR A 57 -12.19 9.94 -9.28
CA THR A 57 -12.88 11.15 -9.74
C THR A 57 -13.21 11.12 -11.24
N PRO A 58 -12.27 10.82 -12.16
CA PRO A 58 -12.61 10.69 -13.58
C PRO A 58 -13.54 9.50 -13.84
N MET A 59 -13.39 8.36 -13.15
CA MET A 59 -14.29 7.22 -13.33
C MET A 59 -15.73 7.52 -12.89
N GLN A 60 -15.90 8.32 -11.84
CA GLN A 60 -17.22 8.80 -11.45
C GLN A 60 -17.84 9.70 -12.53
N LYS A 61 -17.05 10.60 -13.13
CA LYS A 61 -17.55 11.47 -14.22
C LYS A 61 -17.97 10.68 -15.46
N LEU A 62 -17.25 9.60 -15.79
CA LEU A 62 -17.55 8.76 -16.94
C LEU A 62 -18.75 7.83 -16.71
N THR A 63 -18.89 7.26 -15.51
CA THR A 63 -19.92 6.25 -15.22
C THR A 63 -21.17 6.82 -14.53
N GLY A 64 -21.10 8.03 -13.99
CA GLY A 64 -22.18 8.66 -13.21
C GLY A 64 -22.50 7.96 -11.88
N TRP A 65 -21.78 6.89 -11.50
CA TRP A 65 -22.12 6.08 -10.34
C TRP A 65 -21.57 6.66 -9.03
N ALA A 66 -22.45 6.96 -8.07
CA ALA A 66 -22.07 7.49 -6.76
C ALA A 66 -21.21 6.52 -5.90
N GLY A 67 -21.12 5.24 -6.29
CA GLY A 67 -20.29 4.23 -5.60
C GLY A 67 -18.79 4.55 -5.60
N TRP A 68 -18.29 5.26 -6.61
CA TRP A 68 -16.87 5.62 -6.73
C TRP A 68 -16.44 6.67 -5.69
N ILE A 69 -17.24 7.70 -5.45
CA ILE A 69 -16.95 8.68 -4.40
C ILE A 69 -17.06 8.07 -3.01
N ALA A 70 -18.02 7.16 -2.79
CA ALA A 70 -18.27 6.56 -1.49
C ALA A 70 -17.05 5.82 -0.91
N VAL A 71 -16.16 5.29 -1.77
CA VAL A 71 -14.95 4.56 -1.36
C VAL A 71 -13.67 5.38 -1.48
N ARG A 72 -13.70 6.57 -2.09
CA ARG A 72 -12.52 7.43 -2.29
C ARG A 72 -11.77 7.73 -1.00
N ARG A 73 -12.49 8.12 0.07
CA ARG A 73 -11.87 8.41 1.38
C ARG A 73 -11.23 7.17 2.00
N GLN A 74 -11.86 6.01 1.82
CA GLN A 74 -11.39 4.75 2.36
C GLN A 74 -10.11 4.27 1.65
N LEU A 75 -10.07 4.38 0.33
CA LEU A 75 -8.87 4.07 -0.47
C LEU A 75 -7.70 5.00 -0.13
N GLY A 76 -7.97 6.30 0.09
CA GLY A 76 -6.94 7.24 0.56
C GLY A 76 -6.32 6.85 1.92
N LEU A 77 -7.15 6.38 2.87
CA LEU A 77 -6.65 5.87 4.16
C LEU A 77 -5.81 4.61 3.99
N TRP A 78 -6.21 3.69 3.10
CA TRP A 78 -5.41 2.51 2.76
C TRP A 78 -4.09 2.87 2.09
N CYS A 79 -4.10 3.83 1.15
CA CYS A 79 -2.89 4.36 0.55
C CYS A 79 -1.93 4.89 1.62
N PHE A 80 -2.44 5.68 2.59
CA PHE A 80 -1.63 6.17 3.70
C PHE A 80 -1.10 5.04 4.59
N ALA A 81 -1.92 4.04 4.90
CA ALA A 81 -1.48 2.87 5.67
C ALA A 81 -0.35 2.10 4.96
N TYR A 82 -0.43 1.95 3.63
CA TYR A 82 0.62 1.33 2.82
C TYR A 82 1.90 2.15 2.81
N VAL A 83 1.82 3.49 2.72
CA VAL A 83 2.99 4.38 2.86
C VAL A 83 3.68 4.16 4.20
N VAL A 84 2.90 4.11 5.30
CA VAL A 84 3.45 3.90 6.64
C VAL A 84 4.11 2.52 6.76
N LEU A 85 3.47 1.46 6.25
CA LEU A 85 4.05 0.12 6.21
C LEU A 85 5.35 0.08 5.39
N HIS A 86 5.37 0.72 4.21
CA HIS A 86 6.56 0.83 3.38
C HIS A 86 7.69 1.54 4.12
N LEU A 87 7.41 2.66 4.79
CA LEU A 87 8.40 3.40 5.55
C LEU A 87 8.93 2.59 6.74
N CYS A 88 8.05 1.92 7.50
CA CYS A 88 8.47 1.04 8.59
C CYS A 88 9.34 -0.11 8.08
N ALA A 89 8.98 -0.72 6.96
CA ALA A 89 9.77 -1.79 6.34
C ALA A 89 11.13 -1.27 5.85
N TYR A 90 11.18 -0.09 5.21
CA TYR A 90 12.42 0.55 4.77
C TYR A 90 13.34 0.85 5.97
N LEU A 91 12.82 1.47 7.03
CA LEU A 91 13.58 1.79 8.23
C LEU A 91 14.14 0.54 8.93
N THR A 92 13.36 -0.55 8.95
CA THR A 92 13.76 -1.79 9.63
C THR A 92 14.74 -2.60 8.79
N PHE A 93 14.45 -2.84 7.51
CA PHE A 93 15.19 -3.79 6.67
C PHE A 93 16.30 -3.16 5.84
N VAL A 94 16.12 -1.92 5.37
CA VAL A 94 17.13 -1.25 4.54
C VAL A 94 18.08 -0.44 5.41
N LEU A 95 17.52 0.37 6.31
CA LEU A 95 18.32 1.27 7.13
C LEU A 95 18.85 0.60 8.42
N GLY A 96 18.23 -0.47 8.90
CA GLY A 96 18.62 -1.14 10.15
C GLY A 96 18.64 -0.23 11.38
N PHE A 97 17.88 0.88 11.35
CA PHE A 97 17.93 1.99 12.32
C PHE A 97 19.27 2.74 12.43
N ASP A 98 20.22 2.53 11.52
CA ASP A 98 21.47 3.26 11.51
C ASP A 98 21.33 4.57 10.72
N TRP A 99 20.97 5.65 11.42
CA TRP A 99 20.78 6.98 10.81
C TRP A 99 22.03 7.53 10.10
N SER A 100 23.21 6.94 10.32
CA SER A 100 24.44 7.30 9.61
C SER A 100 24.42 6.87 8.13
N GLN A 101 23.70 5.80 7.78
CA GLN A 101 23.58 5.31 6.40
C GLN A 101 22.65 6.17 5.53
N LEU A 102 21.63 6.80 6.11
CA LEU A 102 20.72 7.70 5.36
C LEU A 102 21.48 8.85 4.68
N GLY A 103 22.46 9.43 5.39
CA GLY A 103 23.28 10.52 4.86
C GLY A 103 24.21 10.08 3.71
N VAL A 104 24.51 8.78 3.62
CA VAL A 104 25.33 8.20 2.55
C VAL A 104 24.46 7.87 1.33
N GLU A 105 23.24 7.35 1.52
CA GLU A 105 22.31 7.10 0.41
C GLU A 105 21.83 8.41 -0.25
N LEU A 106 21.52 9.45 0.52
CA LEU A 106 21.08 10.75 -0.01
C LEU A 106 22.18 11.54 -0.73
N ARG A 107 23.45 11.16 -0.53
CA ARG A 107 24.61 11.80 -1.19
C ARG A 107 24.96 11.14 -2.52
N LYS A 108 24.52 9.89 -2.76
CA LYS A 108 24.69 9.20 -4.04
C LYS A 108 23.69 9.68 -5.07
#